data_AF-A0A178V141-F1
#
_entry.id   AF-A0A178V141-F1
#
_cell.length_a   1.000
_cell.length_b   1.000
_cell.length_c   1.000
_cell.angle_alpha   90.00
_cell.angle_beta   90.00
_cell.angle_gamma   90.00
#
_symmetry.space_group_name_H-M   'P 1'
#
loop_
_entity.id
_entity.type
_entity.pdbx_description
1 polymer ?
#
loop_
_entity_poly.entity_id
_entity_poly.type
_entity_poly.pdbx_seq_one_letter_code
_entity_poly.pdbx_strand_id
1 'polypeptide(L)'
;MAAAAAKAAVVLPRPVTFVTGNAKKLEEVKAIIGNSIPFKSLKLDLPELQGEPEDISKEKARLAALQVDGPVLVEDTCLCFNALKGLPGMIGF
;
A
#
# COMPACT_ATOMS: atom_id res chain seq x y z
N MET A 1 17.81 4.73 -34.20
CA MET A 1 18.10 4.59 -32.76
C MET A 1 17.75 5.90 -32.08
N ALA A 2 16.49 6.12 -31.72
CA ALA A 2 16.08 7.27 -30.93
C ALA A 2 15.97 6.81 -29.48
N ALA A 3 16.88 7.29 -28.62
CA ALA A 3 16.73 7.13 -27.19
C ALA A 3 15.53 7.98 -26.75
N ALA A 4 14.47 7.34 -26.26
CA ALA A 4 13.39 8.04 -25.59
C ALA A 4 13.96 8.70 -24.32
N ALA A 5 13.87 10.03 -24.25
CA ALA A 5 14.25 10.77 -23.05
C ALA A 5 13.37 10.29 -21.88
N ALA A 6 14.01 9.72 -20.84
CA ALA A 6 13.34 9.41 -19.60
C ALA A 6 12.77 10.71 -19.01
N LYS A 7 11.43 10.80 -18.92
CA LYS A 7 10.76 11.88 -18.19
C LYS A 7 11.40 11.95 -16.81
N ALA A 8 11.90 13.12 -16.40
CA ALA A 8 12.47 13.30 -15.07
C ALA A 8 11.48 12.75 -14.03
N ALA A 9 11.90 11.73 -13.28
CA ALA A 9 11.06 11.12 -12.26
C ALA A 9 10.68 12.22 -11.27
N VAL A 10 9.37 12.44 -11.09
CA VAL A 10 8.88 13.37 -10.08
C VAL A 10 9.22 12.77 -8.73
N VAL A 11 10.29 13.26 -8.11
CA VAL A 11 10.68 12.86 -6.75
C VAL A 11 9.81 13.64 -5.78
N LEU A 12 8.95 12.94 -5.05
CA LEU A 12 8.14 13.58 -4.02
C LEU A 12 9.05 14.14 -2.92
N PRO A 13 8.88 15.40 -2.50
CA PRO A 13 9.78 16.06 -1.54
C PRO A 13 9.59 15.54 -0.11
N ARG A 14 8.48 14.84 0.16
CA ARG A 14 8.13 14.30 1.48
C ARG A 14 8.03 12.79 1.43
N PRO A 15 8.54 12.08 2.45
CA PRO A 15 8.45 10.64 2.52
C PRO A 15 7.00 10.18 2.66
N VAL A 16 6.66 9.08 1.98
CA VAL A 16 5.41 8.36 2.19
C VAL A 16 5.65 7.26 3.20
N THR A 17 4.78 7.18 4.22
CA THR A 17 4.87 6.13 5.24
C THR A 17 4.16 4.88 4.73
N PHE A 18 4.93 3.85 4.39
CA PHE A 18 4.39 2.53 4.09
C PHE A 18 4.10 1.78 5.39
N VAL A 19 2.81 1.53 5.64
CA VAL A 19 2.37 0.86 6.86
C VAL A 19 2.54 -0.65 6.68
N THR A 20 3.63 -1.17 7.25
CA THR A 20 3.96 -2.59 7.18
C THR A 20 4.88 -2.99 8.33
N GLY A 21 4.69 -4.21 8.83
CA GLY A 21 5.65 -4.87 9.73
C GLY A 21 6.69 -5.72 9.00
N ASN A 22 6.58 -5.88 7.67
CA ASN A 22 7.43 -6.78 6.89
C ASN A 22 8.44 -5.99 6.05
N ALA A 23 9.73 -6.12 6.39
CA ALA A 23 10.82 -5.47 5.67
C ALA A 23 10.92 -5.89 4.20
N LYS A 24 10.61 -7.16 3.86
CA LYS A 24 10.64 -7.65 2.48
C LYS A 24 9.59 -6.97 1.61
N LYS A 25 8.41 -6.69 2.16
CA LYS A 25 7.37 -5.91 1.44
C LYS A 25 7.87 -4.52 1.09
N LEU A 26 8.59 -3.85 2.00
CA LEU A 26 9.19 -2.55 1.71
C LEU A 26 10.24 -2.64 0.59
N GLU A 27 11.07 -3.69 0.60
CA GLU A 27 12.05 -3.94 -0.47
C GLU A 27 11.37 -4.18 -1.82
N GLU A 28 10.31 -4.99 -1.86
CA GLU A 28 9.51 -5.24 -3.06
C GLU A 28 8.88 -3.96 -3.61
N VAL A 29 8.24 -3.16 -2.76
CA VAL A 29 7.63 -1.87 -3.15
C VAL A 29 8.69 -0.92 -3.71
N LYS A 30 9.86 -0.82 -3.07
CA LYS A 30 10.98 -0.01 -3.56
C LYS A 30 11.53 -0.53 -4.89
N ALA A 31 11.61 -1.84 -5.08
CA ALA A 31 12.06 -2.44 -6.33
C ALA A 31 11.10 -2.17 -7.50
N ILE A 32 9.79 -2.18 -7.23
CA ILE A 32 8.75 -1.95 -8.25
C ILE A 32 8.60 -0.47 -8.60
N ILE A 33 8.50 0.40 -7.58
CA ILE A 33 8.24 1.85 -7.76
C ILE A 33 9.54 2.61 -8.06
N GLY A 34 10.68 2.03 -7.70
CA GLY A 34 12.00 2.65 -7.82
C GLY A 34 12.17 3.82 -6.84
N ASN A 35 13.12 4.70 -7.16
CA ASN A 35 13.53 5.80 -6.29
C ASN A 35 12.69 7.08 -6.47
N SER A 36 11.52 6.98 -7.10
CA SER A 36 10.64 8.13 -7.37
C SER A 36 9.95 8.64 -6.09
N ILE A 37 9.75 7.76 -5.10
CA ILE A 37 9.08 8.10 -3.85
C ILE A 37 9.99 7.70 -2.69
N PRO A 38 10.34 8.63 -1.79
CA PRO A 38 11.03 8.27 -0.56
C PRO A 38 10.06 7.51 0.34
N PHE A 39 10.33 6.24 0.63
CA PHE A 39 9.52 5.44 1.55
C PHE A 39 10.14 5.33 2.95
N LYS A 40 9.31 5.53 3.97
CA LYS A 40 9.56 5.15 5.37
C LYS A 40 8.63 3.99 5.72
N SER A 41 9.11 2.95 6.38
CA SER A 41 8.20 1.93 6.95
C SER A 41 7.80 2.29 8.37
N LEU A 42 6.54 2.06 8.70
CA LEU A 42 6.05 2.12 10.07
C LEU A 42 5.13 0.92 10.32
N LYS A 43 5.37 0.17 11.39
CA LYS A 43 4.42 -0.84 11.85
C LYS A 43 3.36 -0.12 12.69
N LEU A 44 2.10 -0.19 12.24
CA LEU A 44 0.94 0.26 13.01
C LEU A 44 0.00 -0.92 13.18
N ASP A 45 -0.59 -1.01 14.36
CA ASP A 45 -1.69 -1.94 14.62
C ASP A 45 -2.99 -1.25 14.20
N LEU A 46 -3.45 -1.58 12.99
CA LEU A 46 -4.73 -1.12 12.44
C LEU A 46 -5.77 -2.22 12.62
N PRO A 47 -7.05 -1.85 12.83
CA PRO A 47 -8.11 -2.86 12.93
C PRO A 47 -8.26 -3.62 11.60
N GLU A 48 -8.50 -4.92 11.70
CA GLU A 48 -8.89 -5.75 10.55
C GLU A 48 -10.39 -5.50 10.27
N LEU A 49 -10.66 -4.76 9.19
CA LEU A 49 -12.01 -4.35 8.83
C LEU A 49 -12.68 -5.43 7.97
N GLN A 50 -13.99 -5.58 8.13
CA GLN A 50 -14.81 -6.47 7.30
C GLN A 50 -15.69 -5.66 6.35
N GLY A 51 -15.95 -6.19 5.16
CA GLY A 51 -16.72 -5.53 4.12
C GLY A 51 -16.17 -5.79 2.73
N GLU A 52 -16.50 -4.91 1.78
CA GLU A 52 -15.96 -4.97 0.44
C GLU A 52 -14.47 -4.54 0.43
N PRO A 53 -13.61 -5.18 -0.37
CA PRO A 53 -12.17 -4.90 -0.38
C PRO A 53 -11.83 -3.41 -0.56
N GLU A 54 -12.59 -2.71 -1.39
CA GLU A 54 -12.37 -1.29 -1.67
C GLU A 54 -12.65 -0.40 -0.45
N ASP A 55 -13.73 -0.69 0.29
CA ASP A 55 -14.09 0.05 1.50
C ASP A 55 -13.09 -0.22 2.62
N ILE A 56 -12.66 -1.48 2.75
CA ILE A 56 -11.63 -1.87 3.73
C ILE A 56 -10.33 -1.12 3.46
N SER A 57 -9.82 -1.13 2.23
CA SER A 57 -8.55 -0.46 1.91
C SER A 57 -8.63 1.06 2.08
N LYS A 58 -9.76 1.68 1.72
CA LYS A 58 -9.98 3.12 1.95
C LYS A 58 -9.96 3.47 3.43
N GLU A 59 -10.69 2.71 4.24
CA GLU A 59 -10.79 2.98 5.66
C GLU A 59 -9.47 2.65 6.39
N LYS A 60 -8.78 1.58 6.01
CA LYS A 60 -7.44 1.26 6.52
C LYS A 60 -6.44 2.39 6.23
N ALA A 61 -6.44 2.92 5.01
CA ALA A 61 -5.61 4.07 4.64
C ALA A 61 -5.97 5.32 5.44
N ARG A 62 -7.27 5.58 5.66
CA ARG A 62 -7.76 6.70 6.47
C ARG A 62 -7.28 6.60 7.92
N LEU A 63 -7.43 5.44 8.55
CA LEU A 63 -6.99 5.19 9.92
C LEU A 63 -5.47 5.28 10.06
N ALA A 64 -4.72 4.75 9.09
CA ALA A 64 -3.27 4.92 9.02
C ALA A 64 -2.87 6.40 8.95
N ALA A 65 -3.51 7.17 8.06
CA ALA A 65 -3.21 8.58 7.87
C ALA A 65 -3.46 9.39 9.16
N LEU A 66 -4.55 9.07 9.88
CA LEU A 66 -4.86 9.70 11.16
C LEU A 66 -3.79 9.45 12.23
N GLN A 67 -3.23 8.23 12.29
CA GLN A 67 -2.18 7.91 13.27
C GLN A 67 -0.81 8.45 12.88
N VAL A 68 -0.51 8.50 11.57
CA VAL A 68 0.78 8.99 11.05
C VAL A 68 0.84 10.52 10.98
N ASP A 69 -0.31 11.18 10.86
CA ASP A 69 -0.44 12.60 10.53
C ASP A 69 0.34 12.97 9.27
N GLY A 70 0.10 12.23 8.19
CA GLY A 70 0.83 12.43 6.95
C GLY A 70 0.49 11.45 5.83
N PRO A 71 1.23 11.52 4.70
CA PRO A 71 1.03 10.63 3.57
C PRO A 71 1.34 9.18 3.95
N VAL A 72 0.38 8.29 3.70
CA VAL A 72 0.49 6.87 3.97
C VAL A 72 0.25 6.04 2.72
N LEU A 73 0.88 4.87 2.70
CA LEU A 73 0.57 3.78 1.79
C LEU A 73 0.25 2.57 2.65
N VAL A 74 -0.89 1.93 2.39
CA VAL A 74 -1.30 0.66 3.01
C VAL A 74 -1.44 -0.38 1.91
N GLU A 75 -1.40 -1.65 2.28
CA GLU A 75 -1.56 -2.77 1.36
C GLU A 75 -2.53 -3.79 1.97
N ASP A 76 -3.46 -4.27 1.16
CA ASP A 76 -4.37 -5.36 1.45
C ASP A 76 -4.30 -6.40 0.33
N THR A 77 -4.37 -7.67 0.70
CA THR A 77 -4.33 -8.77 -0.24
C THR A 77 -5.55 -9.65 -0.01
N CYS A 78 -6.32 -9.90 -1.07
CA CYS A 78 -7.51 -10.75 -1.03
C CYS A 78 -7.34 -11.94 -1.98
N LEU A 79 -7.98 -13.07 -1.65
CA LEU A 79 -8.10 -14.22 -2.54
C LEU A 79 -9.57 -14.47 -2.83
N CYS A 80 -9.96 -14.32 -4.10
CA CYS A 80 -11.36 -14.34 -4.50
C CYS A 80 -11.64 -15.46 -5.50
N PHE A 81 -12.49 -16.42 -5.16
CA PHE A 81 -12.90 -17.48 -6.08
C PHE A 81 -14.22 -17.11 -6.77
N ASN A 82 -14.21 -17.07 -8.10
CA ASN A 82 -15.40 -16.74 -8.89
C ASN A 82 -16.58 -17.69 -8.61
N ALA A 83 -16.32 -18.99 -8.48
CA ALA A 83 -17.33 -20.01 -8.18
C ALA A 83 -17.93 -19.86 -6.76
N LEU A 84 -17.17 -19.25 -5.84
CA LEU A 84 -17.63 -18.94 -4.48
C LEU A 84 -18.06 -17.48 -4.34
N LYS A 85 -18.41 -16.82 -5.45
CA LYS A 85 -18.86 -15.42 -5.47
C LYS A 85 -17.90 -14.45 -4.77
N GLY A 86 -16.60 -14.65 -4.99
CA GLY A 86 -15.55 -13.79 -4.43
C GLY A 86 -15.01 -14.24 -3.08
N LEU A 87 -15.55 -15.31 -2.48
CA LEU A 87 -15.01 -15.87 -1.24
C LEU A 87 -13.68 -16.64 -1.48
N PRO A 88 -12.79 -16.73 -0.47
CA PRO A 88 -12.93 -16.18 0.89
C PRO A 88 -12.85 -14.65 0.97
N GLY A 89 -12.36 -13.99 -0.08
CA GLY A 89 -12.29 -12.53 -0.14
C GLY A 89 -11.22 -12.00 0.81
N MET A 90 -11.57 -10.94 1.53
CA MET A 90 -10.74 -10.40 2.61
C MET A 90 -11.01 -11.20 3.90
N ILE A 91 -9.98 -11.87 4.41
CA ILE A 91 -10.07 -12.61 5.67
C ILE A 91 -9.45 -11.74 6.77
N GLY A 92 -10.28 -11.03 7.55
CA GLY A 92 -9.84 -10.36 8.77
C GLY A 92 -9.95 -11.31 9.98
N PHE A 93 -8.88 -11.47 10.75
CA PHE A 93 -8.87 -12.15 12.06
C PHE A 93 -8.67 -11.14 13.19
#